data_AF-A0A382BIM9-F1
#
_entry.id   AF-A0A382BIM9-F1
#
_cell.length_a   1.000
_cell.length_b   1.000
_cell.length_c   1.000
_cell.angle_alpha   90.00
_cell.angle_beta   90.00
_cell.angle_gamma   90.00
#
_symmetry.space_group_name_H-M   'P 1'
#
loop_
_entity.id
_entity.type
_entity.pdbx_description
1 polymer ?
#
loop_
_entity_poly.entity_id
_entity_poly.type
_entity_poly.pdbx_seq_one_letter_code
_entity_poly.pdbx_strand_id
1 'polypeptide(L)'
;MGDQPHIIELIDQLLDETADKPNLQEKIFDLRDALFQAQQVSQQQALKIKILEETVGKLKSPAHRVGTVLGSGEGELYRLVVGGTEYQATVSPELLEKETLQPGDQVALNEGFVAITK
;
A
#
# COMPACT_ATOMS: atom_id res chain seq x y z
N MET A 1 3.15 -17.06 -11.90
CA MET A 1 4.04 -16.25 -12.74
C MET A 1 4.34 -17.11 -13.97
N GLY A 2 3.60 -16.91 -15.06
CA GLY A 2 3.88 -17.63 -16.32
C GLY A 2 5.11 -17.00 -16.96
N ASP A 3 6.06 -17.82 -17.38
CA ASP A 3 7.37 -17.41 -17.88
C ASP A 3 7.28 -16.35 -18.99
N GLN A 4 7.69 -15.13 -18.67
CA GLN A 4 7.82 -14.00 -19.58
C GLN A 4 8.63 -14.30 -20.86
N PRO A 5 9.70 -15.14 -20.86
CA PRO A 5 10.36 -15.55 -22.11
C PRO A 5 9.42 -16.31 -23.05
N HIS A 6 8.47 -17.09 -22.51
CA HIS A 6 7.60 -17.94 -23.32
C HIS A 6 6.63 -17.13 -24.20
N ILE A 7 6.12 -16.00 -23.72
CA ILE A 7 5.12 -15.21 -24.49
C ILE A 7 5.78 -14.48 -25.67
N ILE A 8 6.99 -13.95 -25.48
CA ILE A 8 7.71 -13.27 -26.58
C ILE A 8 8.15 -14.29 -27.63
N GLU A 9 8.65 -15.45 -27.20
CA GLU A 9 9.01 -16.55 -28.11
C GLU A 9 7.80 -17.03 -28.94
N LEU A 10 6.62 -17.14 -28.33
CA LEU A 10 5.39 -17.49 -29.04
C LEU A 10 4.97 -16.41 -30.05
N ILE A 11 5.13 -15.12 -29.72
CA ILE A 11 4.83 -14.03 -30.66
C ILE A 11 5.80 -14.06 -31.84
N ASP A 12 7.10 -14.25 -31.59
CA ASP A 12 8.11 -14.32 -32.65
C ASP A 12 7.87 -15.55 -33.55
N GLN A 13 7.51 -16.71 -32.98
CA GLN A 13 7.08 -17.90 -33.75
C GLN A 13 5.85 -17.62 -34.61
N LEU A 14 4.84 -16.94 -34.07
CA LEU A 14 3.65 -16.56 -34.84
C LEU A 14 3.96 -15.57 -35.97
N LEU A 15 4.91 -14.65 -35.78
CA LEU A 15 5.37 -13.73 -36.83
C LEU A 15 6.07 -14.47 -37.97
N ASP A 16 6.88 -15.47 -37.64
CA ASP A 16 7.56 -16.33 -38.62
C ASP A 16 6.57 -17.21 -39.40
N GLU A 17 5.61 -17.84 -38.69
CA GLU A 17 4.58 -18.69 -39.31
C GLU A 17 3.59 -17.92 -40.19
N THR A 18 3.49 -16.60 -40.01
CA THR A 18 2.55 -15.74 -40.74
C THR A 18 3.24 -14.78 -41.72
N ALA A 19 4.53 -15.02 -42.04
CA ALA A 19 5.33 -14.19 -42.93
C ALA A 19 4.74 -14.00 -44.35
N ASP A 20 3.91 -14.92 -44.80
CA ASP A 20 3.19 -14.87 -46.08
C ASP A 20 1.90 -14.03 -46.03
N LYS A 21 1.48 -13.55 -44.85
CA LYS A 21 0.20 -12.87 -44.60
C LYS A 21 0.42 -11.50 -43.95
N PRO A 22 0.70 -10.44 -44.75
CA PRO A 22 1.06 -9.13 -44.23
C PRO A 22 0.00 -8.49 -43.32
N ASN A 23 -1.29 -8.65 -43.65
CA ASN A 23 -2.40 -8.15 -42.82
C ASN A 23 -2.50 -8.85 -41.45
N LEU A 24 -2.02 -10.09 -41.35
CA LEU A 24 -2.01 -10.85 -40.09
C LEU A 24 -0.79 -10.47 -39.26
N GLN A 25 0.37 -10.27 -39.88
CA GLN A 25 1.56 -9.77 -39.21
C GLN A 25 1.32 -8.39 -38.58
N GLU A 26 0.67 -7.46 -39.29
CA GLU A 26 0.34 -6.14 -38.75
C GLU A 26 -0.44 -6.26 -37.43
N LYS A 27 -1.46 -7.12 -37.39
CA LYS A 27 -2.25 -7.38 -36.17
C LYS A 27 -1.43 -8.04 -35.05
N ILE A 28 -0.46 -8.89 -35.39
CA ILE A 28 0.41 -9.52 -34.40
C ILE A 28 1.40 -8.50 -33.82
N PHE A 29 1.91 -7.57 -34.65
CA PHE A 29 2.73 -6.44 -34.17
C PHE A 29 1.93 -5.52 -33.25
N ASP A 30 0.72 -5.14 -33.63
CA ASP A 30 -0.17 -4.34 -32.76
C ASP A 30 -0.43 -5.04 -31.42
N LEU A 31 -0.64 -6.37 -31.45
CA LEU A 31 -0.86 -7.17 -30.24
C LEU A 31 0.40 -7.23 -29.36
N ARG A 32 1.59 -7.37 -29.96
CA ARG A 32 2.87 -7.34 -29.25
C ARG A 32 3.06 -6.01 -28.55
N ASP A 33 2.80 -4.91 -29.23
CA ASP A 33 2.94 -3.57 -28.68
C ASP A 33 1.94 -3.32 -27.55
N ALA A 34 0.67 -3.70 -27.75
CA ALA A 34 -0.36 -3.60 -26.72
C ALA A 34 -0.01 -4.45 -25.48
N LEU A 35 0.51 -5.66 -25.68
CA LEU A 35 0.95 -6.54 -24.61
C LEU A 35 2.14 -5.93 -23.85
N PHE A 36 3.13 -5.41 -24.56
CA PHE A 36 4.30 -4.79 -23.96
C PHE A 36 3.92 -3.57 -23.11
N GLN A 37 3.03 -2.72 -23.63
CA GLN A 37 2.46 -1.59 -22.88
C GLN A 37 1.72 -2.05 -21.63
N ALA A 38 0.85 -3.06 -21.75
CA ALA A 38 0.11 -3.61 -20.61
C ALA A 38 1.05 -4.19 -19.54
N GLN A 39 2.11 -4.90 -19.93
CA GLN A 39 3.12 -5.41 -19.01
C GLN A 39 3.87 -4.27 -18.29
N GLN A 40 4.29 -3.23 -19.02
CA GLN A 40 4.97 -2.08 -18.44
C GLN A 40 4.08 -1.38 -17.40
N VAL A 41 2.81 -1.15 -17.73
CA VAL A 41 1.83 -0.56 -16.80
C VAL A 41 1.63 -1.45 -15.58
N SER A 42 1.50 -2.76 -15.76
CA SER A 42 1.35 -3.73 -14.66
C SER A 42 2.56 -3.70 -13.71
N GLN A 43 3.78 -3.69 -14.25
CA GLN A 43 5.00 -3.59 -13.45
C GLN A 43 5.07 -2.27 -12.68
N GLN A 44 4.74 -1.15 -13.32
CA GLN A 44 4.68 0.15 -12.66
C GLN A 44 3.64 0.21 -11.54
N GLN A 45 2.47 -0.39 -11.75
CA GLN A 45 1.42 -0.48 -10.72
C GLN A 45 1.88 -1.35 -9.55
N ALA A 46 2.50 -2.50 -9.81
CA ALA A 46 3.05 -3.37 -8.77
C ALA A 46 4.09 -2.63 -7.90
N LEU A 47 4.96 -1.82 -8.51
CA LEU A 47 5.91 -0.98 -7.79
C LEU A 47 5.20 0.09 -6.94
N LYS A 48 4.19 0.78 -7.48
CA LYS A 48 3.41 1.77 -6.72
C LYS A 48 2.70 1.15 -5.53
N ILE A 49 2.07 -0.02 -5.71
CA ILE A 49 1.42 -0.76 -4.63
C ILE A 49 2.44 -1.09 -3.53
N LYS A 50 3.60 -1.64 -3.89
CA LYS A 50 4.66 -1.93 -2.93
C LYS A 50 5.11 -0.70 -2.14
N ILE A 51 5.28 0.44 -2.80
CA ILE A 51 5.68 1.70 -2.15
C ILE A 51 4.58 2.19 -1.19
N LEU A 52 3.31 2.12 -1.62
CA LEU A 52 2.17 2.49 -0.77
C LEU A 52 2.09 1.58 0.46
N GLU A 53 2.21 0.27 0.28
CA GLU A 53 2.22 -0.70 1.37
C GLU A 53 3.36 -0.42 2.37
N GLU A 54 4.57 -0.14 1.88
CA GLU A 54 5.71 0.20 2.74
C GLU A 54 5.48 1.52 3.51
N THR A 55 4.92 2.52 2.83
CA THR A 55 4.62 3.83 3.44
C THR A 55 3.56 3.69 4.53
N VAL A 56 2.48 2.96 4.24
CA VAL A 56 1.44 2.63 5.22
C VAL A 56 2.02 1.84 6.39
N GLY A 57 2.90 0.87 6.12
CA GLY A 57 3.59 0.10 7.16
C GLY A 57 4.40 0.99 8.10
N LYS A 58 5.19 1.94 7.55
CA LYS A 58 5.94 2.92 8.36
C LYS A 58 5.03 3.81 9.19
N LEU A 59 3.95 4.32 8.59
CA LEU A 59 2.97 5.14 9.32
C LEU A 59 2.22 4.37 10.41
N LYS A 60 2.04 3.06 10.27
CA LYS A 60 1.44 2.21 11.32
C LYS A 60 2.45 1.73 12.35
N SER A 61 3.75 1.90 12.09
CA SER A 61 4.79 1.46 13.01
C SER A 61 4.81 2.33 14.26
N PRO A 62 4.98 1.75 15.46
CA PRO A 62 5.19 2.53 16.68
C PRO A 62 6.42 3.41 16.52
N ALA A 63 6.29 4.71 16.75
CA ALA A 63 7.42 5.65 16.72
C ALA A 63 8.28 5.55 18.01
N HIS A 64 8.17 4.43 18.75
CA HIS A 64 8.65 4.26 20.12
C HIS A 64 8.21 5.38 21.08
N ARG A 65 7.12 6.08 20.74
CA ARG A 65 6.49 7.10 21.58
C ARG A 65 5.38 6.45 22.37
N VAL A 66 5.38 6.65 23.67
CA VAL A 66 4.31 6.21 24.56
C VAL A 66 3.61 7.45 25.11
N GLY A 67 2.29 7.47 25.00
CA GLY A 67 1.43 8.50 25.57
C GLY A 67 0.53 7.91 26.65
N THR A 68 0.11 8.75 27.59
CA THR A 68 -0.90 8.39 28.59
C THR A 68 -2.23 8.99 28.21
N VAL A 69 -3.29 8.19 28.14
CA VAL A 69 -4.65 8.64 27.89
C VAL A 69 -5.15 9.44 29.09
N LEU A 70 -5.63 10.65 28.87
CA LEU A 70 -6.27 11.47 29.90
C LEU A 70 -7.80 11.34 29.85
N GLY A 71 -8.36 10.96 28.70
CA GLY A 71 -9.77 10.72 28.49
C GLY A 71 -10.23 11.13 27.10
N SER A 72 -11.54 11.33 26.93
CA SER A 72 -12.11 11.84 25.68
C SER A 72 -11.73 13.30 25.43
N GLY A 73 -11.40 13.60 24.18
CA GLY A 73 -11.14 14.93 23.65
C GLY A 73 -12.38 15.54 22.99
N GLU A 74 -12.15 16.45 22.04
CA GLU A 74 -13.21 17.03 21.22
C GLU A 74 -13.66 16.08 20.11
N GLY A 75 -14.96 15.89 19.97
CA GLY A 75 -15.53 14.98 18.97
C GLY A 75 -15.09 13.53 19.21
N GLU A 76 -14.44 12.94 18.20
CA GLU A 76 -13.93 11.56 18.22
C GLU A 76 -12.44 11.48 18.63
N LEU A 77 -11.85 12.58 19.08
CA LEU A 77 -10.46 12.63 19.52
C LEU A 77 -10.31 12.17 20.97
N TYR A 78 -9.11 11.74 21.32
CA TYR A 78 -8.69 11.42 22.68
C TYR A 78 -7.64 12.43 23.13
N ARG A 79 -7.69 12.80 24.41
CA ARG A 79 -6.63 13.56 25.04
C ARG A 79 -5.55 12.63 25.55
N LEU A 80 -4.32 12.96 25.20
CA LEU A 80 -3.13 12.18 25.50
C LEU A 80 -2.06 13.12 26.03
N VAL A 81 -1.24 12.66 26.98
CA VAL A 81 -0.01 13.35 27.36
C VAL A 81 1.19 12.55 26.90
N VAL A 82 2.13 13.23 26.24
CA VAL A 82 3.37 12.64 25.73
C VAL A 82 4.51 13.56 26.11
N GLY A 83 5.47 13.06 26.89
CA GLY A 83 6.63 13.86 27.32
C GLY A 83 6.26 15.17 28.04
N GLY A 84 5.14 15.19 28.77
CA GLY A 84 4.65 16.38 29.49
C GLY A 84 3.87 17.38 28.64
N THR A 85 3.67 17.13 27.35
CA THR A 85 2.80 17.96 26.48
C THR A 85 1.48 17.24 26.22
N GLU A 86 0.37 17.97 26.33
CA GLU A 86 -0.97 17.45 26.07
C GLU A 86 -1.32 17.61 24.58
N TYR A 87 -1.86 16.54 24.00
CA TYR A 87 -2.26 16.43 22.61
C TYR A 87 -3.71 15.98 22.54
N GLN A 88 -4.44 16.45 21.52
CA GLN A 88 -5.64 15.76 21.04
C GLN A 88 -5.27 14.95 19.82
N ALA A 89 -5.54 13.64 19.85
CA ALA A 89 -5.22 12.78 18.74
C ALA A 89 -6.29 11.73 18.47
N THR A 90 -6.28 11.24 17.24
CA THR A 90 -7.12 10.11 16.82
C THR A 90 -6.56 8.81 17.35
N VAL A 91 -7.45 7.83 17.46
CA VAL A 91 -7.12 6.45 17.80
C VAL A 91 -7.37 5.61 16.56
N SER A 92 -6.46 4.69 16.25
CA SER A 92 -6.63 3.78 15.12
C SER A 92 -7.91 2.95 15.31
N PRO A 93 -8.71 2.75 14.26
CA PRO A 93 -9.91 1.91 14.34
C PRO A 93 -9.60 0.50 14.85
N GLU A 94 -8.46 -0.04 14.44
CA GLU A 94 -7.95 -1.37 14.82
C GLU A 94 -7.75 -1.50 16.35
N LEU A 95 -7.37 -0.42 17.03
CA LEU A 95 -7.25 -0.40 18.50
C LEU A 95 -8.63 -0.28 19.15
N LEU A 96 -9.52 0.58 18.63
CA LEU A 96 -10.87 0.77 19.16
C LEU A 96 -11.75 -0.49 19.04
N GLU A 97 -11.55 -1.29 17.99
CA GLU A 97 -12.24 -2.57 17.81
C GLU A 97 -11.81 -3.63 18.82
N LYS A 98 -10.55 -3.56 19.30
CA LYS A 98 -9.99 -4.54 20.22
C LYS A 98 -10.22 -4.17 21.67
N GLU A 99 -10.07 -2.88 22.00
CA GLU A 99 -10.03 -2.42 23.39
C GLU A 99 -10.68 -1.04 23.55
N THR A 100 -11.31 -0.84 24.70
CA THR A 100 -11.76 0.49 25.13
C THR A 100 -10.64 1.20 25.87
N LEU A 101 -10.26 2.39 25.41
CA LEU A 101 -9.26 3.22 26.08
C LEU A 101 -9.85 3.93 27.30
N GLN A 102 -9.17 3.78 28.43
CA GLN A 102 -9.52 4.41 29.71
C GLN A 102 -8.47 5.46 30.10
N PRO A 103 -8.86 6.51 30.86
CA PRO A 103 -7.90 7.43 31.46
C PRO A 103 -6.84 6.67 32.29
N GLY A 104 -5.57 6.96 32.07
CA GLY A 104 -4.43 6.30 32.68
C GLY A 104 -3.76 5.23 31.80
N ASP A 105 -4.44 4.76 30.75
CA ASP A 105 -3.86 3.79 29.83
C ASP A 105 -2.62 4.34 29.12
N GLN A 106 -1.59 3.51 28.99
CA GLN A 106 -0.43 3.80 28.15
C GLN A 106 -0.73 3.30 26.75
N VAL A 107 -0.45 4.12 25.74
CA VAL A 107 -0.62 3.75 24.33
C VAL A 107 0.63 4.10 23.55
N ALA A 108 1.02 3.23 22.62
CA ALA A 108 2.05 3.57 21.65
C ALA A 108 1.45 4.43 20.53
N LEU A 109 2.22 5.43 20.13
CA LEU A 109 1.87 6.40 19.11
C LEU A 109 2.73 6.20 17.87
N ASN A 110 2.13 6.38 16.70
CA ASN A 110 2.87 6.44 15.45
C ASN A 110 3.49 7.83 15.19
N GLU A 111 4.15 8.02 14.05
CA GLU A 111 4.77 9.29 13.68
C GLU A 111 3.75 10.45 13.55
N GLY A 112 2.50 10.14 13.21
CA GLY A 112 1.38 11.09 13.11
C GLY A 112 0.66 11.35 14.42
N PHE A 113 1.20 10.91 15.57
CA PHE A 113 0.57 11.03 16.90
C PHE A 113 -0.76 10.28 17.05
N VAL A 114 -1.04 9.29 16.20
CA VAL A 114 -2.22 8.44 16.32
C VAL A 114 -1.92 7.28 17.28
N ALA A 115 -2.84 6.99 18.19
CA ALA A 115 -2.72 5.84 19.09
C ALA A 115 -3.01 4.54 18.34
N ILE A 116 -2.05 3.61 18.34
CA ILE A 116 -2.08 2.40 17.50
C ILE A 116 -2.10 1.09 18.31
N THR A 117 -1.56 1.09 19.52
CA THR A 117 -1.65 -0.04 20.46
C THR A 117 -1.69 0.48 21.88
N LYS A 118 -2.35 -0.25 22.76
CA LYS A 118 -2.21 -0.15 24.22
C LYS A 118 -1.11 -1.12 24.68
#